data_AF-A0A3Q9ELR0-F1
#
_entry.id   AF-A0A3Q9ELR0-F1
#
_cell.length_a   1.000
_cell.length_b   1.000
_cell.length_c   1.000
_cell.angle_alpha   90.00
_cell.angle_beta   90.00
_cell.angle_gamma   90.00
#
_symmetry.space_group_name_H-M   'P 1'
#
loop_
_entity.id
_entity.type
_entity.pdbx_description
1 polymer ?
#
loop_
_entity_poly.entity_id
_entity_poly.type
_entity_poly.pdbx_seq_one_letter_code
_entity_poly.pdbx_strand_id
1 'polypeptide(L)'
;MKISGLLVLSIVLFVYGDDPHASIRANCRNELNLTDQELIDAIPDPINMDCYLYCFLMDINVMDIKGNFNPAAAVQSIQDELKDAAKPNIYACYEQTKENMDEEPCTRAYDVIKCFQTRSPDLYEKLGIFRPPTI
;
A
#
# COMPACT_ATOMS: atom_id res chain seq x y z
N MET A 1 -41.94 -37.63 -13.83
CA MET A 1 -41.94 -36.24 -13.32
C MET A 1 -41.30 -36.27 -11.95
N LYS A 2 -40.04 -35.87 -11.69
CA LYS A 2 -39.45 -34.50 -11.76
C LYS A 2 -40.46 -33.49 -11.14
N ILE A 3 -40.18 -32.72 -10.08
CA ILE A 3 -39.07 -31.78 -9.85
C ILE A 3 -39.05 -31.39 -8.34
N SER A 4 -37.86 -31.08 -7.81
CA SER A 4 -37.52 -30.14 -6.71
C SER A 4 -38.07 -30.35 -5.29
N GLY A 5 -37.29 -30.23 -4.22
CA GLY A 5 -36.01 -29.53 -4.03
C GLY A 5 -36.22 -28.33 -3.11
N LEU A 6 -35.53 -28.29 -1.96
CA LEU A 6 -34.98 -27.05 -1.41
C LEU A 6 -33.93 -27.37 -0.34
N LEU A 7 -32.67 -27.23 -0.74
CA LEU A 7 -31.50 -27.23 0.12
C LEU A 7 -31.15 -25.75 0.31
N VAL A 8 -31.54 -25.15 1.44
CA VAL A 8 -31.13 -23.79 1.79
C VAL A 8 -29.93 -23.91 2.72
N LEU A 9 -28.76 -24.08 2.11
CA LEU A 9 -27.49 -23.85 2.79
C LEU A 9 -27.39 -22.33 2.96
N SER A 10 -27.52 -21.84 4.20
CA SER A 10 -27.30 -20.43 4.51
C SER A 10 -25.83 -20.07 4.21
N ILE A 11 -25.60 -19.52 3.03
CA ILE A 11 -24.35 -18.86 2.66
C ILE A 11 -24.33 -17.55 3.46
N VAL A 12 -23.58 -17.53 4.56
CA VAL A 12 -23.16 -16.27 5.18
C VAL A 12 -22.12 -15.67 4.25
N LEU A 13 -22.57 -14.87 3.29
CA LEU A 13 -21.71 -13.99 2.51
C LEU A 13 -21.22 -12.89 3.45
N PHE A 14 -20.06 -13.09 4.06
CA PHE A 14 -19.28 -11.98 4.57
C PHE A 14 -18.79 -11.18 3.36
N VAL A 15 -19.58 -10.21 2.93
CA VAL A 15 -19.11 -9.14 2.06
C VAL A 15 -18.30 -8.18 2.94
N TYR A 16 -17.08 -8.59 3.32
CA TYR A 16 -16.06 -7.62 3.68
C TYR A 16 -15.71 -6.90 2.38
N GLY A 17 -15.81 -5.58 2.36
CA GLY A 17 -15.26 -4.81 1.25
C GLY A 17 -13.82 -5.25 1.03
N ASP A 18 -13.51 -5.72 -0.18
CA ASP A 18 -12.21 -6.32 -0.49
C ASP A 18 -11.12 -5.29 -0.16
N ASP A 19 -10.38 -5.52 0.90
CA ASP A 19 -9.15 -4.81 1.21
C ASP A 19 -8.05 -5.41 0.35
N PRO A 20 -7.68 -4.77 -0.77
CA PRO A 20 -6.79 -5.38 -1.75
C PRO A 20 -5.38 -5.58 -1.20
N HIS A 21 -5.05 -4.93 -0.08
CA HIS A 21 -3.72 -4.94 0.51
C HIS A 21 -3.65 -5.80 1.77
N ALA A 22 -4.74 -6.46 2.19
CA ALA A 22 -4.76 -7.28 3.41
C ALA A 22 -3.69 -8.39 3.41
N SER A 23 -3.55 -9.11 2.30
CA SER A 23 -2.52 -10.15 2.15
C SER A 23 -1.11 -9.57 2.12
N ILE A 24 -0.94 -8.40 1.50
CA ILE A 24 0.35 -7.72 1.39
C ILE A 24 0.85 -7.33 2.78
N ARG A 25 0.00 -6.65 3.56
CA ARG A 25 0.33 -6.25 4.94
C ARG A 25 0.70 -7.45 5.81
N ALA A 26 -0.08 -8.54 5.70
CA ALA A 26 0.21 -9.77 6.44
C ALA A 26 1.55 -10.39 6.03
N ASN A 27 1.85 -10.45 4.74
CA ASN A 27 3.10 -11.02 4.23
C ASN A 27 4.31 -10.21 4.69
N CYS A 28 4.30 -8.88 4.47
CA CYS A 28 5.41 -8.02 4.86
C CYS A 28 5.65 -8.00 6.37
N ARG A 29 4.57 -7.99 7.17
CA ARG A 29 4.66 -8.13 8.62
C ARG A 29 5.36 -9.45 9.01
N ASN A 30 4.91 -10.57 8.43
CA ASN A 30 5.45 -11.89 8.76
C ASN A 30 6.91 -12.06 8.32
N GLU A 31 7.29 -11.56 7.14
CA GLU A 31 8.66 -11.61 6.61
C GLU A 31 9.65 -10.88 7.53
N LEU A 32 9.22 -9.75 8.09
CA LEU A 32 10.02 -8.91 8.98
C LEU A 32 9.86 -9.25 10.46
N ASN A 33 9.09 -10.29 10.80
CA ASN A 33 8.76 -10.68 12.18
C ASN A 33 8.17 -9.56 13.03
N LEU A 34 7.37 -8.68 12.41
CA LEU A 34 6.70 -7.58 13.09
C LEU A 34 5.42 -8.07 13.79
N THR A 35 5.06 -7.41 14.88
CA THR A 35 3.80 -7.59 15.59
C THR A 35 2.70 -6.73 14.98
N ASP A 36 1.44 -7.09 15.24
CA ASP A 36 0.30 -6.24 14.86
C ASP A 36 0.35 -4.87 15.54
N GLN A 37 0.87 -4.81 16.78
CA GLN A 37 0.99 -3.56 17.51
C GLN A 37 1.98 -2.61 16.84
N GLU A 38 3.11 -3.10 16.33
CA GLU A 38 4.08 -2.28 15.60
C GLU A 38 3.48 -1.65 14.34
N LEU A 39 2.62 -2.39 13.61
CA LEU A 39 1.89 -1.82 12.46
C LEU A 39 0.87 -0.75 12.89
N ILE A 40 0.20 -0.94 14.03
CA ILE A 40 -0.75 0.04 14.58
C ILE A 40 -0.02 1.31 15.01
N ASP A 41 1.10 1.17 15.71
CA ASP A 41 1.91 2.29 16.21
C ASP A 41 2.53 3.10 15.07
N ALA A 42 2.74 2.47 13.91
CA ALA A 42 3.23 3.09 12.69
C ALA A 42 2.21 3.94 11.91
N ILE A 43 0.91 3.80 12.19
CA ILE A 43 -0.15 4.57 11.51
C ILE A 43 0.09 6.10 11.61
N PRO A 44 0.30 6.68 12.82
CA PRO A 44 0.55 8.12 12.97
C PRO A 44 1.94 8.54 12.50
N ASP A 45 2.96 7.69 12.65
CA ASP A 45 4.33 7.97 12.23
C ASP A 45 5.06 6.65 11.91
N PRO A 46 5.39 6.37 10.64
CA PRO A 46 6.05 5.13 10.24
C PRO A 46 7.57 5.15 10.48
N ILE A 47 8.04 5.95 11.46
CA ILE A 47 9.44 5.96 11.86
C ILE A 47 9.85 4.54 12.30
N ASN A 48 10.89 3.99 11.66
CA ASN A 48 11.34 2.60 11.79
C ASN A 48 10.53 1.52 11.05
N MET A 49 9.68 1.90 10.09
CA MET A 49 8.96 0.95 9.22
C MET A 49 9.48 0.95 7.78
N ASP A 50 10.68 1.50 7.55
CA ASP A 50 11.32 1.63 6.25
C ASP A 50 11.34 0.32 5.43
N CYS A 51 11.77 -0.80 6.02
CA CYS A 51 11.78 -2.08 5.29
C CYS A 51 10.38 -2.69 5.10
N TYR A 52 9.44 -2.40 6.01
CA TYR A 52 8.04 -2.79 5.80
C TYR A 52 7.43 -2.02 4.63
N LEU A 53 7.69 -0.71 4.56
CA LEU A 53 7.27 0.16 3.45
C LEU A 53 7.89 -0.34 2.14
N TYR A 54 9.17 -0.70 2.14
CA TYR A 54 9.83 -1.28 0.97
C TYR A 54 9.15 -2.56 0.50
N CYS A 55 8.92 -3.51 1.41
CA CYS A 55 8.19 -4.75 1.09
C CYS A 55 6.81 -4.45 0.49
N PHE A 56 6.06 -3.52 1.10
CA PHE A 56 4.74 -3.16 0.62
C PHE A 56 4.78 -2.56 -0.79
N LEU A 57 5.69 -1.60 -1.04
CA LEU A 57 5.83 -0.93 -2.34
C LEU A 57 6.34 -1.87 -3.45
N MET A 58 7.16 -2.84 -3.08
CA MET A 58 7.58 -3.94 -3.95
C MET A 58 6.39 -4.79 -4.38
N ASP A 59 5.55 -5.20 -3.43
CA ASP A 59 4.45 -6.14 -3.69
C ASP A 59 3.35 -5.51 -4.56
N ILE A 60 3.09 -4.20 -4.40
CA ILE A 60 2.20 -3.44 -5.30
C ILE A 60 2.88 -3.01 -6.61
N ASN A 61 4.11 -3.46 -6.87
CA ASN A 61 4.88 -3.23 -8.11
C ASN A 61 5.18 -1.75 -8.43
N VAL A 62 5.30 -0.89 -7.41
CA VAL A 62 5.68 0.52 -7.60
C VAL A 62 7.13 0.79 -7.23
N MET A 63 7.83 -0.20 -6.70
CA MET A 63 9.26 -0.16 -6.41
C MET A 63 9.92 -1.44 -6.92
N ASP A 64 11.18 -1.36 -7.36
CA ASP A 64 11.97 -2.52 -7.78
C ASP A 64 12.89 -3.05 -6.66
N ILE A 65 13.51 -4.22 -6.90
CA ILE A 65 14.40 -4.89 -5.93
C ILE A 65 15.61 -4.05 -5.50
N LYS A 66 15.90 -2.97 -6.23
CA LYS A 66 16.98 -2.04 -5.95
C LYS A 66 16.45 -0.81 -5.22
N GLY A 67 15.18 -0.73 -4.84
CA GLY A 67 14.58 0.46 -4.19
C GLY A 67 14.24 1.60 -5.15
N ASN A 68 14.23 1.37 -6.47
CA ASN A 68 13.87 2.43 -7.41
C ASN A 68 12.35 2.56 -7.51
N PHE A 69 11.83 3.73 -7.18
CA PHE A 69 10.42 4.05 -7.30
C PHE A 69 10.01 4.25 -8.77
N ASN A 70 8.92 3.62 -9.19
CA ASN A 70 8.34 3.73 -10.52
C ASN A 70 7.08 4.60 -10.47
N PRO A 71 7.17 5.90 -10.81
CA PRO A 71 6.03 6.80 -10.74
C PRO A 71 4.93 6.44 -11.74
N ALA A 72 5.26 5.82 -12.88
CA ALA A 72 4.27 5.41 -13.87
C ALA A 72 3.42 4.24 -13.35
N ALA A 73 4.06 3.24 -12.72
CA ALA A 73 3.36 2.14 -12.08
C ALA A 73 2.51 2.64 -10.90
N ALA A 74 3.05 3.55 -10.09
CA ALA A 74 2.31 4.17 -8.99
C ALA A 74 1.07 4.94 -9.46
N VAL A 75 1.13 5.67 -10.58
CA VAL A 75 -0.08 6.30 -11.15
C VAL A 75 -1.07 5.25 -11.63
N GLN A 76 -0.60 4.15 -12.21
CA GLN A 76 -1.47 3.08 -12.72
C GLN A 76 -2.20 2.32 -11.61
N SER A 77 -1.64 2.23 -10.41
CA SER A 77 -2.26 1.56 -9.26
C SER A 77 -3.36 2.39 -8.58
N ILE A 78 -3.51 3.67 -8.94
CA ILE A 78 -4.58 4.54 -8.44
C ILE A 78 -5.87 4.31 -9.25
N GLN A 79 -7.03 4.46 -8.61
CA GLN A 79 -8.33 4.46 -9.29
C GLN A 79 -8.38 5.56 -10.37
N ASP A 80 -8.98 5.26 -11.52
CA ASP A 80 -8.92 6.11 -12.72
C ASP A 80 -9.35 7.55 -12.46
N GLU A 81 -10.39 7.76 -11.64
CA GLU A 81 -10.94 9.07 -11.29
C GLU A 81 -9.98 9.94 -10.48
N LEU A 82 -9.00 9.33 -9.81
CA LEU A 82 -8.02 10.01 -8.95
C LEU A 82 -6.65 10.16 -9.63
N LYS A 83 -6.40 9.50 -10.76
CA LYS A 83 -5.08 9.49 -11.43
C LYS A 83 -4.59 10.89 -11.78
N ASP A 84 -5.43 11.72 -12.36
CA ASP A 84 -5.04 13.07 -12.79
C ASP A 84 -4.67 13.97 -11.61
N ALA A 85 -5.38 13.82 -10.48
CA ALA A 85 -5.08 14.56 -9.25
C ALA A 85 -3.84 14.02 -8.53
N ALA A 86 -3.62 12.71 -8.55
CA ALA A 86 -2.49 12.07 -7.87
C ALA A 86 -1.17 12.23 -8.65
N LYS A 87 -1.23 12.22 -9.98
CA LYS A 87 -0.05 12.18 -10.87
C LYS A 87 0.96 13.30 -10.59
N PRO A 88 0.60 14.59 -10.46
CA PRO A 88 1.58 15.64 -10.16
C PRO A 88 2.33 15.40 -8.85
N ASN A 89 1.64 14.93 -7.81
CA ASN A 89 2.25 14.64 -6.51
C ASN A 89 3.16 13.40 -6.58
N ILE A 90 2.73 12.35 -7.27
CA ILE A 90 3.53 11.14 -7.48
C ILE A 90 4.86 11.45 -8.18
N TYR A 91 4.80 12.19 -9.29
CA TYR A 91 6.01 12.56 -10.02
C TYR A 91 6.90 13.53 -9.25
N ALA A 92 6.32 14.46 -8.48
CA ALA A 92 7.13 15.35 -7.65
C ALA A 92 7.88 14.60 -6.54
N CYS A 93 7.27 13.56 -5.95
CA CYS A 93 7.96 12.70 -5.00
C CYS A 93 9.06 11.87 -5.66
N TYR A 94 8.80 11.33 -6.87
CA TYR A 94 9.84 10.66 -7.63
C TYR A 94 11.06 11.56 -7.87
N GLU A 95 10.86 12.80 -8.34
CA GLU A 95 11.96 13.74 -8.56
C GLU A 95 12.73 14.06 -7.26
N GLN A 96 12.02 14.27 -6.15
CA GLN A 96 12.66 14.53 -4.85
C GLN A 96 13.51 13.35 -4.37
N THR A 97 13.05 12.12 -4.58
CA THR A 97 13.77 10.92 -4.12
C THR A 97 15.00 10.55 -4.97
N LYS A 98 15.22 11.21 -6.11
CA LYS A 98 16.43 10.98 -6.93
C LYS A 98 17.71 11.40 -6.23
N GLU A 99 17.64 12.33 -5.28
CA GLU A 99 18.80 12.78 -4.50
C GLU A 99 19.32 11.67 -3.57
N ASN A 100 18.48 10.69 -3.24
CA ASN A 100 18.78 9.61 -2.30
C ASN A 100 19.02 8.26 -3.00
N MET A 101 19.42 8.27 -4.29
CA MET A 101 19.63 7.03 -5.06
C MET A 101 20.76 6.14 -4.53
N ASP A 102 21.70 6.71 -3.79
CA ASP A 102 22.81 5.99 -3.17
C ASP A 102 22.44 5.35 -1.82
N GLU A 103 21.25 5.65 -1.29
CA GLU A 103 20.74 5.08 -0.04
C GLU A 103 20.22 3.64 -0.22
N GLU A 104 20.18 2.90 0.89
CA GLU A 104 19.64 1.55 0.92
C GLU A 104 18.14 1.50 0.52
N PRO A 105 17.66 0.41 -0.10
CA PRO A 105 16.29 0.32 -0.61
C PRO A 105 15.18 0.64 0.40
N CYS A 106 15.34 0.21 1.66
CA CYS A 106 14.39 0.50 2.73
C CYS A 106 14.28 2.00 3.01
N THR A 107 15.41 2.70 3.13
CA THR A 107 15.46 4.15 3.33
C THR A 107 14.74 4.88 2.20
N ARG A 108 14.96 4.48 0.94
CA ARG A 108 14.27 5.08 -0.20
C ARG A 108 12.77 4.86 -0.19
N ALA A 109 12.29 3.70 0.24
CA ALA A 109 10.87 3.47 0.43
C ALA A 109 10.27 4.41 1.47
N TYR A 110 10.95 4.60 2.59
CA TYR A 110 10.55 5.57 3.62
C TYR A 110 10.47 6.99 3.06
N ASP A 111 11.45 7.43 2.28
CA ASP A 111 11.47 8.78 1.69
C ASP A 111 10.31 9.03 0.72
N VAL A 112 9.98 8.04 -0.13
CA VAL A 112 8.80 8.11 -1.03
C VAL A 112 7.52 8.30 -0.19
N ILE A 113 7.35 7.49 0.85
CA ILE A 113 6.14 7.54 1.69
C ILE A 113 6.05 8.84 2.47
N LYS A 114 7.17 9.32 3.03
CA LYS A 114 7.22 10.60 3.73
C LYS A 114 6.88 11.77 2.80
N CYS A 115 7.29 11.69 1.55
CA CYS A 115 6.88 12.65 0.54
C CYS A 115 5.37 12.60 0.27
N PHE A 116 4.76 11.41 0.16
CA PHE A 116 3.30 11.28 0.03
C PHE A 116 2.54 11.82 1.23
N GLN A 117 2.96 11.50 2.45
CA GLN A 117 2.38 12.06 3.67
C GLN A 117 2.39 13.60 3.66
N THR A 118 3.44 14.20 3.13
CA THR A 118 3.60 15.66 3.09
C THR A 118 2.80 16.31 1.95
N ARG A 119 2.84 15.73 0.75
CA ARG A 119 2.27 16.36 -0.46
C ARG A 119 0.83 15.95 -0.75
N SER A 120 0.45 14.74 -0.36
CA SER A 120 -0.86 14.19 -0.64
C SER A 120 -1.30 13.26 0.50
N PRO A 121 -1.67 13.83 1.67
CA PRO A 121 -2.16 13.06 2.82
C PRO A 121 -3.33 12.13 2.45
N ASP A 122 -4.27 12.62 1.63
CA ASP A 122 -5.40 11.82 1.15
C ASP A 122 -4.96 10.59 0.34
N LEU A 123 -3.92 10.72 -0.49
CA LEU A 123 -3.36 9.59 -1.22
C LEU A 123 -2.72 8.61 -0.25
N TYR A 124 -1.91 9.10 0.69
CA TYR A 124 -1.27 8.29 1.72
C TYR A 124 -2.29 7.47 2.53
N GLU A 125 -3.38 8.08 2.97
CA GLU A 125 -4.44 7.37 3.71
C GLU A 125 -5.12 6.29 2.86
N LYS A 126 -5.39 6.59 1.59
CA LYS A 126 -6.05 5.66 0.65
C LYS A 126 -5.18 4.50 0.20
N LEU A 127 -3.84 4.60 0.31
CA LEU A 127 -2.94 3.49 0.01
C LEU A 127 -3.14 2.29 0.97
N GLY A 128 -3.69 2.52 2.17
CA GLY A 128 -4.01 1.43 3.11
C GLY A 128 -2.78 0.62 3.54
N ILE A 129 -1.65 1.30 3.72
CA ILE A 129 -0.32 0.70 3.98
C ILE A 129 -0.27 -0.04 5.30
N PHE A 130 -0.87 0.52 6.35
CA PHE A 130 -0.85 -0.04 7.71
C PHE A 130 -2.21 -0.57 8.16
N ARG A 131 -3.29 -0.14 7.50
CA ARG A 131 -4.67 -0.51 7.82
C ARG A 131 -5.53 -0.48 6.56
N PRO A 132 -6.70 -1.15 6.55
CA PRO A 132 -7.64 -1.02 5.43
C PRO A 132 -7.93 0.46 5.12
N PRO A 133 -8.02 0.85 3.84
CA PRO A 133 -8.47 2.19 3.47
C PRO A 133 -9.87 2.45 4.04
N THR A 134 -10.07 3.58 4.71
CA THR A 134 -11.40 4.04 5.09
C THR A 134 -12.06 4.67 3.86
N ILE A 135 -13.13 4.05 3.37
CA ILE A 135 -13.96 4.53 2.25
C ILE A 135 -14.89 5.65 2.74
#